data_AF-A0A8D8A2W6-F1
#
_entry.id   AF-A0A8D8A2W6-F1
#
_cell.length_a   1.000
_cell.length_b   1.000
_cell.length_c   1.000
_cell.angle_alpha   90.00
_cell.angle_beta   90.00
_cell.angle_gamma   90.00
#
_symmetry.space_group_name_H-M   'P 1'
#
loop_
_entity.id
_entity.type
_entity.pdbx_description
1 polymer ?
#
loop_
_entity_poly.entity_id
_entity_poly.type
_entity_poly.pdbx_seq_one_letter_code
_entity_poly.pdbx_strand_id
1 'polypeptide(L)'
;MFLFSACKACADGNHPDCYHHACLTADGVERGVMSINRQIPGPPIQVCKDDLIVIDMMNAMGGTATAMHWHGLHQRDTPYMDGVPFVTQCPIEFMSIFRYSFWA
;
A
#
# COMPACT_ATOMS: atom_id res chain seq x y z
N MET A 1 19.37 -12.05 12.41
CA MET A 1 18.22 -11.11 12.53
C MET A 1 18.72 -9.91 13.29
N PHE A 2 19.10 -8.82 12.61
CA PHE A 2 19.59 -7.61 13.26
C PHE A 2 18.42 -6.62 13.40
N LEU A 3 18.01 -6.38 14.64
CA LEU A 3 16.97 -5.43 15.06
C LEU A 3 17.52 -3.99 14.99
N PHE A 4 17.74 -3.46 13.79
CA PHE A 4 18.01 -2.03 13.63
C PHE A 4 16.79 -1.32 13.05
N SER A 5 16.47 -0.14 13.60
CA SER A 5 15.46 0.74 13.01
C SER A 5 15.81 1.02 11.55
N ALA A 6 14.83 0.94 10.67
CA ALA A 6 15.01 1.15 9.23
C ALA A 6 15.53 2.58 8.91
N CYS A 7 15.29 3.52 9.82
CA CYS A 7 15.69 4.92 9.75
C CYS A 7 16.91 5.28 10.62
N LYS A 8 17.51 4.33 11.35
CA LYS A 8 18.67 4.57 12.25
C LYS A 8 18.48 5.85 13.10
N ALA A 9 19.42 6.80 13.05
CA ALA A 9 19.39 8.04 13.83
C ALA A 9 18.74 9.22 13.07
N CYS A 10 17.92 8.96 12.05
CA CYS A 10 17.20 10.01 11.32
C CYS A 10 16.33 10.85 12.27
N ALA A 11 15.66 10.22 13.25
CA ALA A 11 14.85 10.92 14.25
C ALA A 11 15.66 11.85 15.17
N ASP A 12 16.95 11.57 15.36
CA ASP A 12 17.88 12.38 16.18
C ASP A 12 18.52 13.53 15.38
N GLY A 13 18.12 13.73 14.11
CA GLY A 13 18.62 14.79 13.24
C GLY A 13 19.76 14.38 12.31
N ASN A 14 20.16 13.11 12.28
CA ASN A 14 21.19 12.61 11.35
C ASN A 14 20.63 12.45 9.92
N HIS A 15 20.66 13.53 9.13
CA HIS A 15 20.09 13.59 7.77
C HIS A 15 20.48 12.43 6.83
N PRO A 16 21.76 11.97 6.78
CA PRO A 16 22.15 10.83 5.94
C PRO A 16 21.34 9.55 6.20
N ASP A 17 20.92 9.33 7.44
CA ASP A 17 20.14 8.15 7.80
C ASP A 17 18.69 8.21 7.30
N CYS A 18 18.17 9.41 7.04
CA CYS A 18 16.83 9.62 6.49
C CYS A 18 16.72 9.16 5.02
N TYR A 19 17.83 9.08 4.30
CA TYR A 19 17.87 8.63 2.90
C TYR A 19 18.16 7.13 2.76
N HIS A 20 18.10 6.38 3.85
CA HIS A 20 18.28 4.94 3.80
C HIS A 20 17.10 4.28 3.08
N HIS A 21 17.35 3.30 2.22
CA HIS A 21 16.34 2.68 1.33
C HIS A 21 15.13 2.05 2.05
N ALA A 22 15.25 1.73 3.33
CA ALA A 22 14.18 1.16 4.14
C ALA A 22 13.45 2.21 5.00
N CYS A 23 13.97 3.45 5.07
CA CYS A 23 13.42 4.52 5.88
C CYS A 23 12.26 5.22 5.18
N LEU A 24 11.15 5.38 5.90
CA LEU A 24 10.00 6.16 5.48
C LEU A 24 9.88 7.36 6.40
N THR A 25 10.13 8.56 5.86
CA THR A 25 10.01 9.81 6.62
C THR A 25 8.58 10.36 6.51
N ALA A 26 8.06 10.84 7.63
CA ALA A 26 6.72 11.42 7.72
C ALA A 26 6.72 12.62 8.68
N ASP A 27 6.05 12.52 9.82
CA ASP A 27 5.89 13.59 10.83
C ASP A 27 7.06 13.69 11.84
N GLY A 28 8.11 12.90 11.66
CA GLY A 28 9.30 12.90 12.52
C GLY A 28 9.19 12.06 13.80
N VAL A 29 8.07 11.36 14.00
CA VAL A 29 7.90 10.43 15.13
C VAL A 29 7.98 8.99 14.63
N GLU A 30 8.88 8.18 15.20
CA GLU A 30 9.03 6.77 14.81
C GLU A 30 7.78 5.96 15.19
N ARG A 31 7.18 5.32 14.19
CA ARG A 31 6.05 4.39 14.36
C ARG A 31 5.97 3.41 13.21
N GLY A 32 5.27 2.29 13.42
CA GLY A 32 4.89 1.39 12.34
C GLY A 32 3.92 2.08 11.39
N VAL A 33 4.21 2.02 10.09
CA VAL A 33 3.37 2.63 9.04
C VAL A 33 3.06 1.59 7.95
N MET A 34 1.84 1.65 7.43
CA MET A 34 1.48 0.92 6.22
C MET A 34 1.91 1.74 5.01
N SER A 35 2.59 1.10 4.06
CA SER A 35 3.08 1.75 2.84
C SER A 35 2.86 0.85 1.65
N ILE A 36 2.77 1.44 0.46
CA ILE A 36 2.71 0.72 -0.81
C ILE A 36 4.08 0.88 -1.47
N ASN A 37 4.73 -0.23 -1.81
CA ASN A 37 6.07 -0.22 -2.44
C ASN A 37 7.11 0.64 -1.71
N ARG A 38 7.07 0.63 -0.36
CA ARG A 38 7.94 1.46 0.50
C ARG A 38 7.84 2.96 0.17
N GLN A 39 6.64 3.46 -0.09
CA GLN A 39 6.37 4.88 -0.34
C GLN A 39 5.13 5.33 0.42
N ILE A 40 5.19 6.56 0.93
CA ILE A 40 4.08 7.29 1.53
C ILE A 40 4.15 8.75 1.04
N PRO A 41 3.14 9.25 0.31
CA PRO A 41 1.98 8.53 -0.22
C PRO A 41 2.37 7.38 -1.16
N GLY A 42 1.46 6.44 -1.40
CA GLY A 42 1.67 5.39 -2.40
C GLY A 42 1.86 5.96 -3.82
N PRO A 43 2.38 5.16 -4.76
CA PRO A 43 2.60 5.62 -6.13
C PRO A 43 1.28 6.04 -6.78
N PRO A 44 1.25 7.18 -7.52
CA PRO A 44 0.05 7.64 -8.18
C PRO A 44 -0.30 6.72 -9.36
N ILE A 45 -1.59 6.46 -9.55
CA ILE A 45 -2.14 5.80 -10.74
C ILE A 45 -2.77 6.89 -11.60
N GLN A 46 -2.23 7.09 -12.81
CA GLN A 46 -2.72 8.06 -13.78
C GLN A 46 -3.09 7.32 -15.06
N VAL A 47 -4.36 7.41 -15.44
CA VAL A 47 -4.93 6.71 -16.60
C VAL A 47 -5.92 7.63 -17.32
N CYS A 48 -6.26 7.29 -18.55
CA CYS A 48 -7.33 7.94 -19.28
C CYS A 48 -8.68 7.33 -18.91
N LYS A 49 -9.75 8.07 -19.19
CA LYS A 49 -11.12 7.56 -19.07
C LYS A 49 -11.26 6.30 -19.93
N ASP A 50 -11.96 5.29 -19.41
CA ASP A 50 -12.25 4.03 -20.10
C ASP A 50 -11.00 3.13 -20.30
N ASP A 51 -9.87 3.43 -19.65
CA ASP A 51 -8.73 2.52 -19.59
C ASP A 51 -9.01 1.33 -18.66
N LEU A 52 -8.48 0.16 -19.02
CA LEU A 52 -8.50 -1.00 -18.12
C LEU A 52 -7.33 -0.91 -17.13
N ILE A 53 -7.67 -0.81 -15.84
CA ILE A 53 -6.71 -0.83 -14.74
C ILE A 53 -6.54 -2.28 -14.29
N VAL A 54 -5.30 -2.78 -14.30
CA VAL A 54 -4.95 -4.10 -13.75
C VAL A 54 -3.84 -3.95 -12.72
N ILE A 55 -4.11 -4.34 -11.47
CA ILE A 55 -3.20 -4.16 -10.35
C ILE A 55 -3.08 -5.47 -9.57
N ASP A 56 -1.86 -6.00 -9.53
CA ASP A 56 -1.51 -7.14 -8.67
C ASP A 56 -1.07 -6.64 -7.29
N MET A 57 -1.95 -6.80 -6.32
CA MET A 57 -1.69 -6.41 -4.94
C MET A 57 -1.16 -7.61 -4.16
N MET A 58 0.12 -7.57 -3.78
CA MET A 58 0.71 -8.52 -2.84
C MET A 58 0.64 -7.97 -1.42
N ASN A 59 0.01 -8.70 -0.50
CA ASN A 59 0.03 -8.33 0.92
C ASN A 59 1.32 -8.86 1.59
N ALA A 60 2.27 -7.97 1.85
CA ALA A 60 3.51 -8.30 2.57
C ALA A 60 3.47 -7.95 4.07
N MET A 61 2.31 -7.61 4.63
CA MET A 61 2.16 -7.23 6.04
C MET A 61 1.96 -8.46 6.92
N GLY A 62 2.96 -8.79 7.74
CA GLY A 62 2.92 -9.94 8.63
C GLY A 62 1.75 -9.88 9.61
N GLY A 63 0.91 -10.92 9.62
CA GLY A 63 -0.18 -11.09 10.59
C GLY A 63 -1.38 -10.16 10.40
N THR A 64 -1.47 -9.44 9.28
CA THR A 64 -2.59 -8.55 8.97
C THR A 64 -3.13 -8.85 7.59
N ALA A 65 -4.43 -9.13 7.48
CA ALA A 65 -5.13 -9.19 6.21
C ALA A 65 -5.56 -7.78 5.77
N THR A 66 -5.66 -7.54 4.46
CA THR A 66 -5.91 -6.19 3.93
C THR A 66 -6.75 -6.21 2.66
N ALA A 67 -7.20 -5.04 2.20
CA ALA A 67 -7.82 -4.83 0.89
C ALA A 67 -7.55 -3.38 0.45
N MET A 68 -7.69 -3.10 -0.84
CA MET A 68 -7.50 -1.76 -1.40
C MET A 68 -8.80 -1.26 -2.02
N HIS A 69 -9.33 -0.17 -1.48
CA HIS A 69 -10.54 0.49 -2.00
C HIS A 69 -10.19 1.62 -2.97
N TRP A 70 -10.91 1.68 -4.08
CA TRP A 70 -10.72 2.65 -5.16
C TRP A 70 -11.69 3.81 -5.00
N HIS A 71 -11.33 4.74 -4.10
CA HIS A 71 -12.23 5.83 -3.73
C HIS A 71 -12.68 6.66 -4.95
N GLY A 72 -13.99 6.78 -5.14
CA GLY A 72 -14.61 7.56 -6.22
C GLY A 72 -14.94 6.77 -7.49
N LEU A 73 -14.45 5.54 -7.63
CA LEU A 73 -14.80 4.67 -8.76
C LEU A 73 -16.15 4.00 -8.50
N HIS A 74 -17.03 4.04 -9.50
CA HIS A 74 -18.37 3.45 -9.37
C HIS A 74 -18.39 1.92 -9.43
N GLN A 75 -17.32 1.30 -9.94
CA GLN A 75 -17.22 -0.17 -10.11
C GLN A 75 -18.40 -0.78 -10.86
N ARG A 76 -18.88 -0.10 -11.91
CA ARG A 76 -19.93 -0.64 -12.80
C ARG A 76 -19.40 -1.90 -13.47
N ASP A 77 -20.21 -2.96 -13.45
CA ASP A 77 -19.88 -4.29 -13.99
C ASP A 77 -18.74 -5.04 -13.27
N THR A 78 -18.01 -4.38 -12.37
CA THR A 78 -16.92 -4.97 -11.55
C THR A 78 -17.09 -4.73 -10.03
N PRO A 79 -18.26 -4.96 -9.42
CA PRO A 79 -18.48 -4.65 -8.00
C PRO A 79 -17.54 -5.43 -7.05
N TYR A 80 -17.10 -6.63 -7.45
CA TYR A 80 -16.13 -7.45 -6.73
C TYR A 80 -14.69 -6.89 -6.75
N MET A 81 -14.45 -5.76 -7.43
CA MET A 81 -13.17 -5.06 -7.47
C MET A 81 -13.15 -3.81 -6.58
N ASP A 82 -14.23 -3.53 -5.85
CA ASP A 82 -14.36 -2.33 -5.00
C ASP A 82 -13.43 -2.32 -3.79
N GLY A 83 -13.01 -3.49 -3.29
CA GLY A 83 -11.99 -3.54 -2.24
C GLY A 83 -12.50 -3.39 -0.81
N VAL A 84 -13.77 -3.73 -0.54
CA VAL A 84 -14.38 -3.64 0.79
C VAL A 84 -14.43 -5.06 1.40
N PRO A 85 -13.63 -5.34 2.44
CA PRO A 85 -13.62 -6.65 3.08
C PRO A 85 -14.99 -7.08 3.60
N PHE A 86 -15.34 -8.35 3.36
CA PHE A 86 -16.61 -8.96 3.77
C PHE A 86 -17.88 -8.37 3.13
N VAL A 87 -17.73 -7.44 2.18
CA VAL A 87 -18.82 -6.91 1.36
C VAL A 87 -18.62 -7.30 -0.10
N THR A 88 -17.50 -6.88 -0.70
CA THR A 88 -17.22 -7.12 -2.12
C THR A 88 -16.14 -8.17 -2.35
N GLN A 89 -15.31 -8.46 -1.34
CA GLN A 89 -14.31 -9.53 -1.38
C GLN A 89 -13.92 -10.03 0.02
N CYS A 90 -13.31 -11.21 0.10
CA CYS A 90 -12.56 -11.61 1.28
C CYS A 90 -11.28 -10.76 1.43
N PRO A 91 -10.79 -10.51 2.65
CA PRO A 91 -9.48 -9.92 2.87
C PRO A 91 -8.36 -10.68 2.15
N ILE A 92 -7.36 -9.95 1.67
CA ILE A 92 -6.13 -10.47 1.09
C ILE A 92 -5.21 -10.85 2.26
N GLU A 93 -5.03 -12.15 2.47
CA GLU A 93 -4.20 -12.71 3.53
C GLU A 93 -2.70 -12.41 3.33
N PHE A 94 -1.92 -12.55 4.41
CA PHE A 94 -0.47 -12.38 4.36
C PHE A 94 0.19 -13.30 3.31
N MET A 95 1.08 -12.74 2.50
CA MET A 95 1.77 -13.36 1.35
C MET A 95 0.84 -13.86 0.24
N SER A 96 -0.42 -13.44 0.21
CA SER A 96 -1.31 -13.69 -0.92
C SER A 96 -1.32 -12.51 -1.89
N ILE A 97 -1.67 -12.81 -3.15
CA ILE A 97 -1.82 -11.83 -4.22
C ILE A 97 -3.28 -11.81 -4.65
N PHE A 98 -3.83 -10.62 -4.79
CA PHE A 98 -5.12 -10.39 -5.42
C PHE A 98 -4.97 -9.45 -6.59
N ARG A 99 -5.59 -9.82 -7.73
CA ARG A 99 -5.60 -8.99 -8.94
C ARG A 99 -6.89 -8.18 -8.98
N TYR A 100 -6.74 -6.87 -8.85
CA TYR A 100 -7.79 -5.92 -9.21
C TYR A 100 -7.80 -5.71 -10.73
N SER A 101 -8.98 -5.72 -11.34
CA SER A 101 -9.17 -5.52 -12.78
C SER A 101 -10.49 -4.82 -13.05
N PHE A 102 -10.46 -3.51 -13.31
CA PHE A 102 -11.66 -2.69 -13.49
C PHE A 102 -11.39 -1.50 -14.44
N TRP A 103 -12.47 -0.88 -14.92
CA TRP A 103 -12.41 0.24 -15.86
C TRP A 103 -12.36 1.59 -15.14
N ALA A 104 -11.58 2.52 -15.66
CA ALA A 104 -11.41 3.89 -15.16
C ALA A 104 -12.58 4.82 -15.51
#